data_AF-A0A927ZZ44-F1
#
_entry.id   AF-A0A927ZZ44-F1
#
_cell.length_a   1.000
_cell.length_b   1.000
_cell.length_c   1.000
_cell.angle_alpha   90.00
_cell.angle_beta   90.00
_cell.angle_gamma   90.00
#
_symmetry.space_group_name_H-M   'P 1'
#
loop_
_entity.id
_entity.type
_entity.pdbx_description
1 polymer ?
#
loop_
_entity_poly.entity_id
_entity_poly.type
_entity_poly.pdbx_seq_one_letter_code
_entity_poly.pdbx_strand_id
1 'polypeptide(L)'
;MSKDLINYYLQSLGEDNAIFLANQYGFSFSKEEMGIVLPLIKKNWEMFLNPNAKGCMMRDIESLTSRETSIKVEKLLNLLINNFHL
;
A
#
# COMPACT_ATOMS: atom_id res chain seq x y z
N MET A 1 -10.77 16.21 -4.42
CA MET A 1 -9.49 16.80 -3.97
C MET A 1 -8.57 15.76 -3.33
N SER A 2 -9.09 14.77 -2.60
CA SER A 2 -8.29 13.75 -1.89
C SER A 2 -7.62 12.67 -2.78
N LYS A 3 -8.25 12.24 -3.88
CA LYS A 3 -7.72 11.15 -4.73
C LYS A 3 -6.45 11.52 -5.51
N ASP A 4 -6.42 12.72 -6.09
CA ASP A 4 -5.26 13.19 -6.86
C ASP A 4 -4.01 13.36 -5.98
N LEU A 5 -4.20 13.81 -4.73
CA LEU A 5 -3.12 13.93 -3.74
C LEU A 5 -2.60 12.57 -3.30
N ILE A 6 -3.48 11.59 -3.04
CA ILE A 6 -3.09 10.22 -2.72
C ILE A 6 -2.31 9.61 -3.90
N ASN A 7 -2.81 9.77 -5.12
CA ASN A 7 -2.13 9.26 -6.31
C ASN A 7 -0.76 9.92 -6.47
N TYR A 8 -0.69 11.25 -6.40
CA TYR A 8 0.58 11.97 -6.50
C TYR A 8 1.59 11.52 -5.44
N TYR A 9 1.15 11.40 -4.19
CA TYR A 9 2.00 10.94 -3.09
C TYR A 9 2.47 9.50 -3.32
N LEU A 10 1.58 8.57 -3.66
CA LEU A 10 1.91 7.18 -3.98
C LEU A 10 2.91 7.08 -5.12
N GLN A 11 2.72 7.84 -6.20
CA GLN A 11 3.66 7.84 -7.32
C GLN A 11 5.03 8.37 -6.90
N SER A 12 5.08 9.40 -6.05
CA SER A 12 6.31 9.97 -5.51
C SER A 12 7.01 9.10 -4.45
N LEU A 13 6.30 8.13 -3.87
CA LEU A 13 6.81 7.31 -2.78
C LEU A 13 7.86 6.32 -3.30
N GLY A 14 9.11 6.48 -2.87
CA GLY A 14 10.18 5.49 -3.09
C GLY A 14 10.08 4.33 -2.10
N GLU A 15 10.77 3.22 -2.39
CA GLU A 15 10.80 2.03 -1.53
C GLU A 15 11.30 2.34 -0.12
N ASP A 16 12.42 3.06 0.00
CA ASP A 16 12.98 3.43 1.30
C ASP A 16 12.03 4.33 2.11
N ASN A 17 11.31 5.24 1.44
CA ASN A 17 10.31 6.11 2.10
C ASN A 17 9.08 5.32 2.54
N ALA A 18 8.63 4.35 1.73
CA ALA A 18 7.51 3.48 2.08
C ALA A 18 7.86 2.59 3.27
N ILE A 19 9.07 2.04 3.31
CA ILE A 19 9.59 1.25 4.43
C ILE A 19 9.71 2.13 5.68
N PHE A 20 10.28 3.33 5.54
CA PHE A 20 10.39 4.29 6.64
C PHE A 20 9.02 4.64 7.23
N LEU A 21 8.03 4.93 6.37
CA LEU A 21 6.67 5.25 6.79
C LEU A 21 6.04 4.05 7.51
N ALA A 22 6.12 2.84 6.95
CA ALA A 22 5.63 1.64 7.63
C ALA A 22 6.24 1.50 9.04
N ASN A 23 7.56 1.67 9.17
CA ASN A 23 8.26 1.56 10.45
C ASN A 23 7.76 2.58 11.48
N GLN A 24 7.47 3.81 11.07
CA GLN A 24 6.91 4.85 11.96
C GLN A 24 5.55 4.44 12.55
N TYR A 25 4.78 3.61 11.83
CA TYR A 25 3.46 3.11 12.26
C TYR A 25 3.50 1.70 12.87
N GLY A 26 4.69 1.19 13.21
CA GLY A 26 4.85 -0.04 14.01
C GLY A 26 4.84 -1.34 13.21
N PHE A 27 5.10 -1.31 11.90
CA PHE A 27 5.31 -2.52 11.11
C PHE A 27 6.42 -2.29 10.08
N SER A 28 7.15 -3.35 9.72
CA SER A 28 8.26 -3.25 8.78
C SER A 28 8.02 -4.09 7.53
N PHE A 29 8.54 -3.60 6.43
CA PHE A 29 8.73 -4.37 5.20
C PHE A 29 10.22 -4.55 4.97
N SER A 30 10.61 -5.72 4.48
CA SER A 30 11.92 -5.92 3.86
C SER A 30 11.99 -5.16 2.53
N LYS A 31 13.21 -4.88 2.05
CA LYS A 31 13.42 -4.29 0.72
C LYS A 31 12.84 -5.17 -0.39
N GLU A 32 12.97 -6.49 -0.26
CA GLU A 32 12.44 -7.45 -1.23
C GLU A 32 10.90 -7.42 -1.26
N GLU A 33 10.24 -7.42 -0.10
CA GLU A 33 8.78 -7.29 -0.04
C GLU A 33 8.32 -5.96 -0.67
N MET A 34 8.97 -4.85 -0.32
CA MET A 34 8.56 -3.53 -0.82
C MET A 34 8.78 -3.40 -2.34
N GLY A 35 9.85 -3.98 -2.89
CA GLY A 35 10.10 -3.97 -4.34
C GLY A 35 9.01 -4.70 -5.14
N ILE A 36 8.39 -5.73 -4.55
CA ILE A 36 7.26 -6.46 -5.18
C ILE A 36 5.94 -5.71 -4.98
N VAL A 37 5.72 -5.24 -3.75
CA VAL A 37 4.43 -4.71 -3.30
C VAL A 37 4.18 -3.28 -3.79
N LEU A 38 5.19 -2.41 -3.73
CA LEU A 38 5.03 -0.99 -4.02
C LEU A 38 4.54 -0.71 -5.45
N PRO A 39 5.05 -1.37 -6.50
CA PRO A 39 4.51 -1.22 -7.86
C PRO A 39 3.04 -1.65 -7.97
N LEU A 40 2.66 -2.73 -7.29
CA LEU A 40 1.27 -3.22 -7.25
C LEU A 40 0.35 -2.23 -6.56
N ILE A 41 0.79 -1.66 -5.43
CA ILE A 41 0.08 -0.59 -4.74
C ILE A 41 -0.09 0.61 -5.67
N LYS A 42 1.00 1.11 -6.26
CA LYS A 42 0.95 2.29 -7.15
C LYS A 42 0.01 2.09 -8.34
N LYS A 43 -0.08 0.87 -8.88
CA LYS A 43 -0.94 0.54 -10.02
C LYS A 43 -2.41 0.34 -9.62
N ASN A 44 -2.66 -0.29 -8.47
CA ASN A 44 -3.98 -0.83 -8.13
C ASN A 44 -4.61 -0.17 -6.87
N TRP A 45 -4.01 0.85 -6.27
CA TRP A 45 -4.51 1.45 -5.01
C TRP A 45 -5.98 1.91 -5.12
N GLU A 46 -6.46 2.32 -6.29
CA GLU A 46 -7.86 2.70 -6.49
C GLU A 46 -8.82 1.52 -6.28
N MET A 47 -8.37 0.29 -6.53
CA MET A 47 -9.13 -0.92 -6.23
C MET A 47 -9.39 -1.05 -4.73
N PHE A 48 -8.48 -0.55 -3.89
CA PHE A 48 -8.64 -0.58 -2.44
C PHE A 48 -9.83 0.29 -1.95
N LEU A 49 -10.22 1.31 -2.73
CA LEU A 49 -11.37 2.16 -2.41
C LEU A 49 -12.72 1.46 -2.69
N ASN A 50 -12.72 0.37 -3.47
CA ASN A 50 -13.92 -0.40 -3.79
C ASN A 50 -13.88 -1.74 -3.05
N PRO A 51 -14.84 -2.07 -2.16
CA PRO A 51 -14.83 -3.31 -1.37
C PRO A 51 -14.65 -4.58 -2.20
N ASN A 52 -15.28 -4.66 -3.37
CA ASN A 52 -15.21 -5.83 -4.25
C ASN A 52 -13.82 -5.97 -4.88
N ALA A 53 -13.23 -4.85 -5.31
CA ALA A 53 -11.93 -4.84 -5.97
C ALA A 53 -10.77 -4.96 -4.96
N LYS A 54 -10.95 -4.44 -3.73
CA LYS A 54 -10.01 -4.59 -2.62
C LYS A 54 -9.72 -6.07 -2.34
N GLY A 55 -10.76 -6.89 -2.27
CA GLY A 55 -10.61 -8.33 -2.03
C GLY A 55 -9.85 -9.07 -3.14
N CYS A 56 -9.87 -8.58 -4.38
CA CYS A 56 -9.05 -9.12 -5.46
C CYS A 56 -7.60 -8.68 -5.31
N MET A 57 -7.35 -7.38 -5.09
CA MET A 57 -6.02 -6.82 -4.91
C MET A 57 -5.27 -7.48 -3.74
N MET A 58 -5.92 -7.68 -2.59
CA MET A 58 -5.29 -8.31 -1.43
C MET A 58 -4.95 -9.79 -1.68
N ARG A 59 -5.78 -10.50 -2.46
CA ARG A 59 -5.50 -11.89 -2.88
C ARG A 59 -4.33 -11.97 -3.85
N ASP A 60 -4.22 -11.03 -4.79
CA ASP A 60 -3.08 -10.98 -5.71
C ASP A 60 -1.78 -10.74 -4.96
N ILE A 61 -1.79 -9.83 -3.97
CA ILE A 61 -0.62 -9.56 -3.13
C ILE A 61 -0.25 -10.77 -2.28
N GLU A 62 -1.24 -11.43 -1.67
CA GLU A 62 -1.03 -12.67 -0.90
C GLU A 62 -0.43 -13.79 -1.76
N SER A 63 -0.88 -13.92 -3.02
CA SER A 63 -0.35 -14.91 -3.96
C SER A 63 1.07 -14.64 -4.43
N LEU A 64 1.52 -13.38 -4.43
CA LEU A 64 2.86 -12.98 -4.88
C LEU A 64 3.87 -12.90 -3.74
N THR A 65 3.39 -12.75 -2.50
CA THR A 65 4.23 -12.53 -1.33
C THR A 65 3.85 -13.52 -0.23
N SER A 66 3.08 -13.07 0.75
CA SER A 66 2.59 -13.86 1.88
C SER A 66 1.37 -13.19 2.47
N ARG A 67 0.57 -13.96 3.20
CA ARG A 67 -0.60 -13.43 3.93
C ARG A 67 -0.21 -12.32 4.91
N GLU A 68 0.93 -12.47 5.59
CA GLU A 68 1.45 -11.44 6.49
C GLU A 68 1.76 -10.13 5.76
N THR A 69 2.42 -10.21 4.60
CA THR A 69 2.73 -9.04 3.76
C THR A 69 1.44 -8.39 3.24
N SER A 70 0.44 -9.16 2.83
CA SER A 70 -0.88 -8.62 2.43
C SER A 70 -1.56 -7.82 3.55
N ILE A 71 -1.49 -8.30 4.80
CA ILE A 71 -2.01 -7.56 5.96
C ILE A 71 -1.22 -6.26 6.19
N LYS A 72 0.12 -6.29 6.04
CA LYS A 72 0.96 -5.08 6.13
C LYS A 72 0.59 -4.06 5.04
N VAL A 73 0.29 -4.53 3.83
CA VAL A 73 -0.14 -3.68 2.72
C VAL A 73 -1.48 -3.03 2.99
N GLU A 74 -2.44 -3.80 3.48
CA GLU A 74 -3.73 -3.27 3.88
C GLU A 74 -3.58 -2.16 4.93
N LYS A 75 -2.71 -2.35 5.93
CA LYS A 75 -2.39 -1.33 6.94
C LYS A 75 -1.78 -0.07 6.30
N LEU A 76 -0.80 -0.24 5.42
CA LEU A 76 -0.15 0.89 4.74
C LEU A 76 -1.15 1.70 3.91
N LEU A 77 -2.00 1.03 3.12
CA LEU A 77 -3.03 1.70 2.31
C LEU A 77 -4.07 2.42 3.17
N ASN A 78 -4.55 1.77 4.24
CA ASN A 78 -5.45 2.40 5.20
C ASN A 78 -4.80 3.65 5.84
N LEU A 79 -3.52 3.58 6.20
CA LEU A 79 -2.79 4.73 6.76
C LEU A 79 -2.67 5.87 5.76
N LEU A 80 -2.31 5.59 4.52
CA LEU A 80 -2.21 6.62 3.49
C LEU A 80 -3.58 7.26 3.27
N ILE A 81 -4.62 6.46 3.08
CA ILE A 81 -5.98 6.97 2.89
C ILE A 81 -6.43 7.81 4.09
N ASN A 82 -6.20 7.34 5.32
CA ASN A 82 -6.57 8.07 6.54
C ASN A 82 -5.72 9.33 6.79
N ASN A 83 -4.48 9.42 6.30
CA ASN A 83 -3.66 10.63 6.41
C ASN A 83 -4.03 11.67 5.34
N PHE A 84 -4.50 11.23 4.16
CA PHE A 84 -4.89 12.11 3.05
C PHE A 84 -6.39 12.41 2.99
N HIS A 85 -7.20 11.64 3.70
CA HIS A 85 -8.52 12.06 4.13
C HIS A 85 -8.32 12.91 5.38
N LEU A 86 -8.53 14.22 5.24
CA LEU A 86 -8.68 15.19 6.34
C LEU A 86 -9.48 14.61 7.51
#